data_AF-A0A7J8U1L5-F1
#
_entry.id   AF-A0A7J8U1L5-F1
#
_cell.length_a   1.000
_cell.length_b   1.000
_cell.length_c   1.000
_cell.angle_alpha   90.00
_cell.angle_beta   90.00
_cell.angle_gamma   90.00
#
_symmetry.space_group_name_H-M   'P 1'
#
loop_
_entity.id
_entity.type
_entity.pdbx_description
1 polymer ?
#
loop_
_entity_poly.entity_id
_entity_poly.type
_entity_poly.pdbx_seq_one_letter_code
_entity_poly.pdbx_strand_id
1 'polypeptide(L)'
;THPIFPWQIKPKNITRLCHTKGIFTVNGKFPGPRVITREGDRLVVKVVNRVPNNISIHWHGVRQLRSGWADGPSYITQCPIQIGHSYVYNFTITGQRGTLFWHAHISWLRATVYGPLIILPRRNESYPFVKPYKEVPILFGEWFNADPEAVINQSLQTGGGPNVSDAYTFNGLPGPLYNCSAKGI
;
A
#
# COMPACT_ATOMS: atom_id res chain seq x y z
N THR A 1 -12.55 -3.24 22.61
CA THR A 1 -12.48 -2.11 21.65
C THR A 1 -11.75 -2.59 20.41
N HIS A 2 -12.35 -2.47 19.21
CA HIS A 2 -11.65 -2.81 17.96
C HIS A 2 -10.69 -1.67 17.61
N PRO A 3 -9.40 -1.93 17.33
CA PRO A 3 -8.45 -0.87 17.04
C PRO A 3 -8.84 -0.16 15.74
N ILE A 4 -8.95 1.18 15.81
CA ILE A 4 -9.01 2.03 14.63
C ILE A 4 -7.56 2.30 14.23
N PHE A 5 -7.22 2.11 12.96
CA PHE A 5 -5.90 2.46 12.43
C PHE A 5 -5.93 3.90 11.90
N PRO A 6 -5.30 4.89 12.56
CA PRO A 6 -5.18 6.24 12.04
C PRO A 6 -4.04 6.32 11.02
N TRP A 7 -4.37 6.58 9.76
CA TRP A 7 -3.42 6.70 8.67
C TRP A 7 -3.36 8.15 8.19
N GLN A 8 -2.15 8.70 8.16
CA GLN A 8 -1.86 9.99 7.56
C GLN A 8 -1.06 9.75 6.28
N ILE A 9 -1.63 10.14 5.15
CA ILE A 9 -0.89 10.18 3.89
C ILE A 9 -0.07 11.45 3.90
N LYS A 10 1.26 11.33 3.85
CA LYS A 10 2.17 12.47 3.95
C LYS A 10 3.41 12.30 3.08
N PRO A 11 4.02 13.40 2.63
CA PRO A 11 5.27 13.34 1.90
C PRO A 11 6.41 12.90 2.82
N LYS A 12 7.38 12.19 2.26
CA LYS A 12 8.65 11.85 2.92
C LYS A 12 9.74 11.75 1.87
N ASN A 13 10.90 12.35 2.16
CA ASN A 13 12.08 12.18 1.33
C ASN A 13 12.68 10.80 1.57
N ILE A 14 12.92 10.05 0.49
CA ILE A 14 13.59 8.75 0.53
C ILE A 14 14.69 8.74 -0.53
N THR A 15 15.83 8.17 -0.14
CA THR A 15 16.98 7.99 -1.03
C THR A 15 17.08 6.53 -1.47
N ARG A 16 17.17 6.30 -2.77
CA ARG A 16 17.54 5.01 -3.39
C ARG A 16 18.39 5.30 -4.62
N LEU A 17 19.30 4.39 -4.97
CA LEU A 17 20.14 4.55 -6.16
C LEU A 17 20.93 5.88 -6.18
N CYS A 18 21.29 6.43 -5.02
CA CYS A 18 21.87 7.77 -4.86
C CYS A 18 20.95 8.96 -5.23
N HIS A 19 19.68 8.72 -5.56
CA HIS A 19 18.68 9.76 -5.83
C HIS A 19 17.75 9.96 -4.64
N THR A 20 17.61 11.20 -4.19
CA THR A 20 16.63 11.58 -3.15
C THR A 20 15.44 12.24 -3.80
N LYS A 21 14.24 11.73 -3.54
CA LYS A 21 12.99 12.35 -3.97
C LYS A 21 11.93 12.31 -2.88
N GLY A 22 10.99 13.24 -2.94
CA GLY A 22 9.77 13.20 -2.13
C GLY A 22 8.84 12.11 -2.66
N ILE A 23 8.34 11.26 -1.78
CA ILE A 23 7.31 10.26 -2.09
C ILE A 23 6.15 10.37 -1.11
N PHE A 24 4.98 9.87 -1.49
CA PHE A 24 3.87 9.72 -0.56
C PHE A 24 3.96 8.41 0.19
N THR A 25 3.67 8.50 1.49
CA THR A 25 3.79 7.40 2.44
C THR A 25 2.59 7.36 3.38
N VAL A 26 2.34 6.20 3.97
CA VAL A 26 1.40 6.08 5.10
C VAL A 26 2.20 6.21 6.39
N ASN A 27 1.88 7.20 7.20
CA ASN A 27 2.53 7.47 8.48
C ASN A 27 4.06 7.62 8.39
N GLY A 28 4.59 8.04 7.24
CA GLY A 28 6.03 8.21 7.05
C GLY A 28 6.80 6.90 6.82
N LYS A 29 6.10 5.80 6.50
CA LYS A 29 6.70 4.48 6.25
C LYS A 29 6.60 4.11 4.77
N PHE A 30 7.68 3.54 4.24
CA PHE A 30 7.77 2.97 2.89
C PHE A 30 8.62 1.67 2.94
N PRO A 31 8.06 0.52 2.53
CA PRO A 31 6.63 0.28 2.33
C PRO A 31 5.79 0.66 3.56
N GLY A 32 4.50 0.83 3.36
CA GLY A 32 3.58 1.26 4.41
C GLY A 32 3.44 0.25 5.56
N PRO A 33 2.72 0.63 6.63
CA PRO A 33 2.56 -0.23 7.80
C PRO A 33 1.86 -1.55 7.44
N ARG A 34 2.31 -2.63 8.07
CA ARG A 34 1.63 -3.92 8.06
C ARG A 34 0.31 -3.82 8.81
N VAL A 35 -0.76 -4.25 8.15
CA VAL A 35 -2.05 -4.52 8.80
C VAL A 35 -2.10 -5.99 9.16
N ILE A 36 -2.34 -6.29 10.43
CA ILE A 36 -2.60 -7.65 10.90
C ILE A 36 -4.02 -7.67 11.46
N THR A 37 -4.82 -8.59 10.95
CA THR A 37 -6.20 -8.84 11.40
C THR A 37 -6.43 -10.35 11.45
N ARG A 38 -7.54 -10.81 12.03
CA ARG A 38 -7.98 -12.21 11.93
C ARG A 38 -9.19 -12.32 11.01
N GLU A 39 -9.44 -13.52 10.51
CA GLU A 39 -10.73 -13.83 9.90
C GLU A 39 -11.87 -13.55 10.89
N GLY A 40 -12.91 -12.86 10.43
CA GLY A 40 -14.07 -12.44 11.23
C GLY A 40 -13.90 -11.10 11.94
N ASP A 41 -12.69 -10.54 11.99
CA ASP A 41 -12.47 -9.23 12.58
C ASP A 41 -13.06 -8.11 11.70
N ARG A 42 -13.55 -7.06 12.36
CA ARG A 42 -13.94 -5.80 11.73
C ARG A 42 -12.73 -4.87 11.66
N LEU A 43 -12.30 -4.55 10.44
CA LEU A 43 -11.18 -3.66 10.16
C LEU A 43 -11.69 -2.22 9.97
N VAL A 44 -11.13 -1.27 10.72
CA VAL A 44 -11.46 0.16 10.63
C VAL A 44 -10.20 0.98 10.41
N VAL A 45 -10.09 1.63 9.26
CA VAL A 45 -8.94 2.47 8.92
C VAL A 45 -9.41 3.87 8.54
N LYS A 46 -9.02 4.87 9.33
CA LYS A 46 -9.27 6.28 9.02
C LYS A 46 -8.08 6.83 8.25
N VAL A 47 -8.27 7.10 6.97
CA VAL A 47 -7.25 7.68 6.09
C VAL A 47 -7.45 9.18 6.03
N VAL A 48 -6.43 9.95 6.37
CA VAL A 48 -6.39 11.41 6.30
C VAL A 48 -5.40 11.81 5.20
N ASN A 49 -5.88 12.52 4.19
CA ASN A 49 -5.05 12.96 3.09
C ASN A 49 -4.35 14.30 3.44
N ARG A 50 -3.03 14.28 3.59
CA ARG A 50 -2.20 15.48 3.81
C ARG A 50 -1.20 15.73 2.67
N VAL A 51 -1.46 15.17 1.49
CA VAL A 51 -0.66 15.39 0.27
C VAL A 51 -1.46 16.20 -0.75
N PRO A 52 -0.81 16.88 -1.71
CA PRO A 52 -1.50 17.68 -2.72
C PRO A 52 -2.23 16.85 -3.78
N ASN A 53 -2.16 15.52 -3.72
CA ASN A 53 -2.81 14.62 -4.65
C ASN A 53 -4.09 14.03 -4.05
N ASN A 54 -5.09 13.80 -4.90
CA ASN A 54 -6.23 12.96 -4.56
C ASN A 54 -5.76 11.53 -4.23
N ILE A 55 -6.35 10.91 -3.20
CA ILE A 55 -5.98 9.57 -2.72
C ILE A 55 -7.21 8.68 -2.58
N SER A 56 -7.05 7.39 -2.84
CA SER A 56 -7.91 6.32 -2.34
C SER A 56 -7.06 5.12 -1.96
N ILE A 57 -7.55 4.25 -1.08
CA ILE A 57 -6.86 3.02 -0.66
C ILE A 57 -7.76 1.84 -1.00
N HIS A 58 -7.19 0.84 -1.68
CA HIS A 58 -7.82 -0.44 -1.95
C HIS A 58 -7.20 -1.56 -1.13
N TRP A 59 -8.07 -2.48 -0.70
CA TRP A 59 -7.74 -3.65 0.13
C TRP A 59 -7.64 -4.87 -0.77
N HIS A 60 -6.56 -4.95 -1.55
CA HIS A 60 -6.40 -5.92 -2.62
C HIS A 60 -6.66 -7.36 -2.18
N GLY A 61 -7.62 -7.99 -2.85
CA GLY A 61 -8.05 -9.36 -2.59
C GLY A 61 -9.10 -9.51 -1.50
N VAL A 62 -9.42 -8.46 -0.71
CA VAL A 62 -10.55 -8.51 0.24
C VAL A 62 -11.86 -8.49 -0.55
N ARG A 63 -12.77 -9.43 -0.27
CA ARG A 63 -14.00 -9.61 -1.06
C ARG A 63 -15.03 -8.48 -0.98
N GLN A 64 -14.92 -7.60 0.02
CA GLN A 64 -15.86 -6.51 0.30
C GLN A 64 -17.35 -6.94 0.27
N LEU A 65 -17.66 -8.07 0.91
CA LEU A 65 -19.02 -8.61 0.93
C LEU A 65 -19.98 -7.60 1.58
N ARG A 66 -20.87 -7.03 0.75
CA ARG A 66 -21.84 -5.97 1.15
C ARG A 66 -21.17 -4.71 1.73
N SER A 67 -19.91 -4.44 1.36
CA SER A 67 -19.15 -3.27 1.81
C SER A 67 -18.40 -2.59 0.66
N GLY A 68 -18.97 -2.62 -0.55
CA GLY A 68 -18.34 -2.09 -1.76
C GLY A 68 -17.92 -0.62 -1.69
N TRP A 69 -18.60 0.21 -0.88
CA TRP A 69 -18.18 1.60 -0.62
C TRP A 69 -16.78 1.70 0.00
N ALA A 70 -16.32 0.67 0.71
CA ALA A 70 -15.00 0.60 1.31
C ALA A 70 -13.96 -0.13 0.43
N ASP A 71 -14.28 -0.40 -0.84
CA ASP A 71 -13.38 -1.15 -1.72
C ASP A 71 -12.16 -0.33 -2.13
N GLY A 72 -12.32 0.95 -2.52
CA GLY A 72 -11.21 1.86 -2.79
C GLY A 72 -11.06 2.42 -4.21
N PRO A 73 -11.33 1.69 -5.30
CA PRO A 73 -11.06 2.17 -6.65
C PRO A 73 -11.76 3.50 -6.95
N SER A 74 -10.96 4.55 -7.19
CA SER A 74 -11.48 5.88 -7.45
C SER A 74 -12.31 5.93 -8.73
N TYR A 75 -13.43 6.65 -8.67
CA TYR A 75 -14.41 6.77 -9.75
C TYR A 75 -15.15 5.48 -10.11
N ILE A 76 -14.97 4.41 -9.34
CA ILE A 76 -15.74 3.17 -9.46
C ILE A 76 -16.61 2.99 -8.20
N THR A 77 -15.98 2.88 -7.03
CA THR A 77 -16.71 2.64 -5.77
C THR A 77 -16.75 3.86 -4.85
N GLN A 78 -15.91 4.86 -5.11
CA GLN A 78 -15.88 6.11 -4.35
C GLN A 78 -15.26 7.26 -5.16
N CYS A 79 -15.63 8.50 -4.82
CA CYS A 79 -14.81 9.67 -5.13
C CYS A 79 -13.49 9.61 -4.32
N PRO A 80 -12.39 10.16 -4.85
CA PRO A 80 -11.13 10.20 -4.11
C PRO A 80 -11.23 11.10 -2.86
N ILE A 81 -10.43 10.77 -1.86
CA ILE A 81 -10.21 11.59 -0.67
C ILE A 81 -9.42 12.83 -1.09
N GLN A 82 -10.07 13.98 -1.10
CA GLN A 82 -9.44 15.26 -1.44
C GLN A 82 -8.44 15.72 -0.38
N ILE A 83 -7.61 16.69 -0.76
CA ILE A 83 -6.59 17.32 0.09
C ILE A 83 -7.24 17.82 1.39
N GLY A 84 -6.66 17.46 2.54
CA GLY A 84 -7.16 17.89 3.86
C GLY A 84 -8.38 17.11 4.38
N HIS A 85 -9.01 16.27 3.54
CA HIS A 85 -10.15 15.45 3.93
C HIS A 85 -9.75 14.08 4.45
N SER A 86 -10.73 13.35 5.01
CA SER A 86 -10.54 12.00 5.51
C SER A 86 -11.69 11.08 5.14
N TYR A 87 -11.39 9.78 5.04
CA TYR A 87 -12.38 8.74 4.79
C TYR A 87 -12.13 7.55 5.73
N VAL A 88 -13.20 6.88 6.16
CA VAL A 88 -13.14 5.72 7.04
C VAL A 88 -13.51 4.47 6.26
N TYR A 89 -12.53 3.62 6.02
CA TYR A 89 -12.75 2.27 5.53
C TYR A 89 -13.19 1.39 6.70
N ASN A 90 -14.36 0.77 6.60
CA ASN A 90 -14.95 -0.04 7.66
C ASN A 90 -15.67 -1.25 7.05
N PHE A 91 -15.11 -2.44 7.26
CA PHE A 91 -15.64 -3.70 6.72
C PHE A 91 -15.19 -4.88 7.58
N THR A 92 -15.82 -6.04 7.37
CA THR A 92 -15.52 -7.28 8.09
C THR A 92 -14.83 -8.28 7.17
N ILE A 93 -13.74 -8.88 7.63
CA ILE A 93 -13.03 -9.92 6.89
C ILE A 93 -13.82 -11.22 6.95
N THR A 94 -14.34 -11.69 5.81
CA THR A 94 -15.27 -12.83 5.78
C THR A 94 -14.75 -13.97 4.91
N GLY A 95 -14.46 -15.11 5.55
CA GLY A 95 -14.06 -16.35 4.85
C GLY A 95 -12.74 -16.22 4.09
N GLN A 96 -11.78 -15.45 4.62
CA GLN A 96 -10.46 -15.24 4.06
C GLN A 96 -9.41 -15.34 5.17
N ARG A 97 -8.28 -15.98 4.86
CA ARG A 97 -7.08 -16.07 5.69
C ARG A 97 -5.85 -16.15 4.79
N GLY A 98 -4.70 -15.68 5.24
CA GLY A 98 -3.45 -15.67 4.48
C GLY A 98 -2.89 -14.27 4.25
N THR A 99 -2.12 -14.11 3.17
CA THR A 99 -1.42 -12.86 2.84
C THR A 99 -2.12 -12.16 1.68
N LEU A 100 -2.55 -10.93 1.95
CA LEU A 100 -3.04 -9.96 0.99
C LEU A 100 -2.16 -8.69 1.08
N PHE A 101 -2.57 -7.63 0.41
CA PHE A 101 -1.93 -6.32 0.54
C PHE A 101 -2.95 -5.21 0.35
N TRP A 102 -2.57 -3.99 0.70
CA TRP A 102 -3.33 -2.79 0.42
C TRP A 102 -2.47 -1.85 -0.41
N HIS A 103 -3.10 -1.01 -1.23
CA HIS A 103 -2.39 -0.03 -2.04
C HIS A 103 -3.27 1.17 -2.39
N ALA A 104 -2.66 2.28 -2.79
CA ALA A 104 -3.42 3.38 -3.36
C ALA A 104 -4.11 2.94 -4.66
N HIS A 105 -5.35 3.37 -4.89
CA HIS A 105 -6.12 2.96 -6.07
C HIS A 105 -6.63 4.15 -6.89
N ILE A 106 -5.70 5.06 -7.14
CA ILE A 106 -5.83 6.21 -8.02
C ILE A 106 -4.46 6.50 -8.64
N SER A 107 -4.45 6.72 -9.95
CA SER A 107 -3.22 7.00 -10.72
C SER A 107 -2.10 5.96 -10.46
N TRP A 108 -0.84 6.38 -10.47
CA TRP A 108 0.33 5.53 -10.23
C TRP A 108 0.85 5.60 -8.79
N LEU A 109 0.07 6.17 -7.87
CA LEU A 109 0.45 6.35 -6.46
C LEU A 109 0.70 5.04 -5.71
N ARG A 110 0.21 3.90 -6.22
CA ARG A 110 0.54 2.57 -5.68
C ARG A 110 2.03 2.22 -5.80
N ALA A 111 2.82 2.95 -6.58
CA ALA A 111 4.27 2.78 -6.65
C ALA A 111 4.96 3.05 -5.29
N THR A 112 4.36 3.87 -4.42
CA THR A 112 4.93 4.16 -3.09
C THR A 112 3.95 4.01 -1.93
N VAL A 113 2.64 4.08 -2.21
CA VAL A 113 1.58 3.94 -1.20
C VAL A 113 1.01 2.52 -1.29
N TYR A 114 1.69 1.59 -0.61
CA TYR A 114 1.26 0.20 -0.49
C TYR A 114 1.82 -0.44 0.78
N GLY A 115 1.24 -1.55 1.20
CA GLY A 115 1.76 -2.33 2.32
C GLY A 115 1.04 -3.65 2.52
N PRO A 116 1.53 -4.50 3.43
CA PRO A 116 1.04 -5.86 3.56
C PRO A 116 -0.23 -5.91 4.44
N LEU A 117 -1.15 -6.81 4.10
CA LEU A 117 -2.35 -7.14 4.87
C LEU A 117 -2.32 -8.64 5.21
N ILE A 118 -2.12 -8.97 6.47
CA ILE A 118 -2.03 -10.36 6.94
C ILE A 118 -3.33 -10.68 7.68
N ILE A 119 -4.01 -11.72 7.22
CA ILE A 119 -5.23 -12.23 7.83
C ILE A 119 -4.90 -13.57 8.49
N LEU A 120 -4.74 -13.55 9.81
CA LEU A 120 -4.50 -14.74 10.62
C LEU A 120 -5.77 -15.61 10.69
N PRO A 121 -5.64 -16.90 11.06
CA PRO A 121 -6.79 -17.74 11.38
C PRO A 121 -7.72 -17.05 12.39
N ARG A 122 -9.00 -17.41 12.34
CA ARG A 122 -9.99 -16.97 13.33
C ARG A 122 -9.50 -17.30 14.75
N ARG A 123 -10.00 -16.56 15.75
CA ARG A 123 -9.70 -16.89 17.15
C ARG A 123 -10.07 -18.34 17.43
N ASN A 124 -9.17 -19.03 18.15
CA ASN A 124 -9.30 -20.45 18.49
C ASN A 124 -9.17 -21.42 17.30
N GLU A 125 -8.71 -20.96 16.14
CA GLU A 125 -8.33 -21.82 15.01
C GLU A 125 -6.81 -21.77 14.79
N SER A 126 -6.24 -22.89 14.35
CA SER A 126 -4.83 -22.99 13.97
C SER A 126 -4.66 -22.90 12.45
N TYR A 127 -3.42 -22.68 12.01
CA TYR A 127 -3.06 -22.97 10.63
C TYR A 127 -3.30 -24.46 10.33
N PRO A 128 -3.53 -24.83 9.06
CA PRO A 128 -3.60 -26.25 8.65
C PRO A 128 -2.21 -26.92 8.64
N PHE A 129 -1.19 -26.28 9.22
CA PHE A 129 0.19 -26.72 9.31
C PHE A 129 0.78 -26.26 10.65
N VAL A 130 1.96 -26.81 11.01
CA VAL A 130 2.67 -26.44 12.24
C VAL A 130 2.94 -24.94 12.26
N LYS A 131 2.57 -24.28 13.37
CA LYS A 131 2.77 -22.83 13.53
C LYS A 131 4.23 -22.47 13.24
N PRO A 132 4.50 -21.58 12.27
CA PRO A 132 5.86 -21.17 11.95
C PRO A 132 6.56 -20.52 13.14
N TYR A 133 7.87 -20.71 13.25
CA TYR A 133 8.70 -20.00 14.23
C TYR A 133 8.64 -18.48 14.01
N LYS A 134 8.66 -18.04 12.74
CA LYS A 134 8.60 -16.62 12.35
C LYS A 134 7.88 -16.47 11.02
N GLU A 135 7.19 -15.34 10.87
CA GLU A 135 6.51 -14.94 9.64
C GLU A 135 7.05 -13.56 9.21
N VAL A 136 7.55 -13.47 7.97
CA VAL A 136 8.15 -12.24 7.42
C VAL A 136 7.52 -11.94 6.06
N PRO A 137 6.80 -10.80 5.91
CA PRO A 137 6.32 -10.37 4.60
C PRO A 137 7.49 -9.99 3.69
N ILE A 138 7.47 -10.47 2.46
CA ILE A 138 8.34 -10.02 1.37
C ILE A 138 7.46 -9.37 0.31
N LEU A 139 7.59 -8.05 0.18
CA LEU A 139 6.89 -7.27 -0.83
C LEU A 139 7.81 -7.04 -2.02
N PHE A 140 7.36 -7.41 -3.21
CA PHE A 140 8.02 -7.03 -4.44
C PHE A 140 7.45 -5.71 -4.93
N GLY A 141 8.31 -4.85 -5.45
CA GLY A 141 7.90 -3.57 -6.01
C GLY A 141 8.95 -3.01 -6.95
N GLU A 142 8.68 -1.81 -7.44
CA GLU A 142 9.53 -1.09 -8.37
C GLU A 142 9.92 0.27 -7.78
N TRP A 143 11.08 0.77 -8.19
CA TRP A 143 11.56 2.10 -7.87
C TRP A 143 11.85 2.88 -9.15
N PHE A 144 11.27 4.07 -9.24
CA PHE A 144 11.57 5.07 -10.25
C PHE A 144 12.41 6.17 -9.61
N ASN A 145 13.42 6.69 -10.28
CA ASN A 145 14.11 7.92 -9.87
C ASN A 145 13.23 9.14 -10.19
N ALA A 146 12.46 9.09 -11.29
CA ALA A 146 11.42 10.05 -11.61
C ALA A 146 10.19 9.92 -10.70
N ASP A 147 9.37 10.96 -10.61
CA ASP A 147 8.04 10.89 -9.98
C ASP A 147 7.12 9.98 -10.82
N PRO A 148 6.54 8.89 -10.26
CA PRO A 148 5.60 8.03 -10.99
C PRO A 148 4.41 8.79 -11.59
N GLU A 149 3.95 9.87 -10.95
CA GLU A 149 2.87 10.69 -11.53
C GLU A 149 3.34 11.45 -12.77
N ALA A 150 4.60 11.89 -12.82
CA ALA A 150 5.18 12.49 -14.02
C ALA A 150 5.34 11.46 -15.15
N VAL A 151 5.72 10.22 -14.82
CA VAL A 151 5.85 9.12 -15.80
C VAL A 151 4.50 8.82 -16.46
N ILE A 152 3.43 8.64 -15.68
CA ILE A 152 2.10 8.38 -16.26
C ILE A 152 1.55 9.61 -17.00
N ASN A 153 1.77 10.83 -16.50
CA ASN A 153 1.33 12.04 -17.20
C ASN A 153 2.00 12.19 -18.57
N GLN A 154 3.30 11.92 -18.68
CA GLN A 154 4.00 11.93 -19.96
C GLN A 154 3.46 10.86 -20.92
N SER A 155 3.21 9.65 -20.44
CA SER A 155 2.64 8.55 -21.25
C SER A 155 1.25 8.92 -21.77
N LEU A 156 0.38 9.49 -20.91
CA LEU A 156 -0.95 9.95 -21.31
C LEU A 156 -0.91 11.10 -22.32
N GLN A 157 0.04 12.03 -22.19
CA GLN A 157 0.19 13.16 -23.12
C GLN A 157 0.71 12.74 -24.49
N THR A 158 1.64 11.78 -24.53
CA THR A 158 2.31 11.36 -25.78
C THR A 158 1.61 10.20 -26.48
N GLY A 159 0.80 9.42 -25.75
CA GLY A 159 0.22 8.15 -26.22
C GLY A 159 1.23 7.00 -26.29
N GLY A 160 2.49 7.23 -25.91
CA GLY A 160 3.54 6.21 -25.85
C GLY A 160 3.50 5.39 -24.56
N GLY A 161 4.22 4.27 -24.55
CA GLY A 161 4.40 3.47 -23.32
C GLY A 161 5.16 4.24 -22.23
N PRO A 162 4.87 3.99 -20.94
CA PRO A 162 5.60 4.62 -19.85
C PRO A 162 7.05 4.11 -19.79
N ASN A 163 7.95 4.95 -19.29
CA ASN A 163 9.32 4.52 -19.00
C ASN A 163 9.33 3.35 -18.02
N VAL A 164 10.30 2.45 -18.16
CA VAL A 164 10.52 1.34 -17.21
C VAL A 164 11.10 1.86 -15.89
N SER A 165 10.94 1.08 -14.83
CA SER A 165 11.51 1.39 -13.52
C SER A 165 13.04 1.29 -13.51
N ASP A 166 13.70 2.06 -12.64
CA ASP A 166 15.15 2.04 -12.49
C ASP A 166 15.63 0.84 -11.66
N ALA A 167 14.78 0.30 -10.79
CA ALA A 167 15.09 -0.90 -10.02
C ALA A 167 13.85 -1.68 -9.58
N TYR A 168 14.01 -3.00 -9.50
CA TYR A 168 13.13 -3.85 -8.71
C TYR A 168 13.54 -3.78 -7.24
N THR A 169 12.59 -4.00 -6.33
CA THR A 169 12.81 -3.89 -4.89
C THR A 169 12.19 -5.05 -4.13
N PHE A 170 12.87 -5.44 -3.05
CA PHE A 170 12.38 -6.32 -2.00
C PHE A 170 12.16 -5.46 -0.76
N ASN A 171 10.91 -5.39 -0.28
CA ASN A 171 10.53 -4.52 0.83
C ASN A 171 10.99 -3.05 0.65
N GLY A 172 10.93 -2.54 -0.58
CA GLY A 172 11.34 -1.17 -0.93
C GLY A 172 12.86 -0.93 -0.94
N LEU A 173 13.69 -1.99 -0.94
CA LEU A 173 15.14 -1.93 -1.10
C LEU A 173 15.57 -2.60 -2.42
N PRO A 174 16.37 -1.93 -3.28
CA PRO A 174 16.83 -2.50 -4.55
C PRO A 174 17.73 -3.74 -4.42
N GLY A 175 18.45 -3.86 -3.31
CA GLY A 175 19.43 -4.92 -3.08
C GLY A 175 20.84 -4.56 -3.59
N PRO A 176 21.82 -5.47 -3.41
CA PRO A 176 23.24 -5.14 -3.51
C PRO A 176 23.75 -4.94 -4.94
N LEU A 177 23.00 -5.41 -5.95
CA LEU A 177 23.40 -5.35 -7.36
C LEU A 177 23.14 -3.98 -8.01
N TYR A 178 22.43 -3.09 -7.31
CA TYR A 178 22.21 -1.73 -7.76
C TYR A 178 23.21 -0.77 -7.10
N ASN A 179 23.65 0.24 -7.86
CA ASN A 179 24.49 1.31 -7.34
C ASN A 179 23.86 1.94 -6.07
N CYS A 180 24.71 2.28 -5.10
CA CYS A 180 24.32 2.93 -3.85
C CYS A 180 23.29 2.16 -3.00
N SER A 181 23.16 0.84 -3.19
CA SER A 181 22.11 0.04 -2.54
C SER A 181 22.63 -1.14 -1.72
N ALA A 182 23.96 -1.33 -1.64
CA ALA A 182 24.58 -2.38 -0.84
C ALA A 182 24.62 -2.09 0.67
N LYS A 183 24.49 -0.82 1.09
CA LYS A 183 24.47 -0.42 2.51
C LYS A 183 23.04 -0.48 3.06
N GLY A 184 22.85 -1.12 4.20
CA GLY A 184 21.55 -1.19 4.90
C GLY A 184 20.64 -2.34 4.45
N ILE A 185 21.21 -3.38 3.83
CA ILE A 185 20.63 -4.74 3.80
C ILE A 185 20.69 -5.31 5.22
#